data_AF-A0A924VD99-F1
#
_entry.id   AF-A0A924VD99-F1
#
_cell.length_a   1.000
_cell.length_b   1.000
_cell.length_c   1.000
_cell.angle_alpha   90.00
_cell.angle_beta   90.00
_cell.angle_gamma   90.00
#
_symmetry.space_group_name_H-M   'P 1'
#
loop_
_entity.id
_entity.type
_entity.pdbx_description
1 polymer ?
#
loop_
_entity_poly.entity_id
_entity_poly.type
_entity_poly.pdbx_seq_one_letter_code
_entity_poly.pdbx_strand_id
1 'polypeptide(L)'
;MKERYNAEQISKVIDQALIYQCACPAQVGKAIFELRELFDYQINCANDSENNALVHKTIAAAAESSHEIMEECLKQILDIEGWNQADFVMPESLKNHKFKLL
;
A
#
# COMPACT_ATOMS: atom_id res chain seq x y z
N MET A 1 7.43 -10.81 5.16
CA MET A 1 7.11 -9.38 5.05
C MET A 1 6.69 -8.82 6.40
N LYS A 2 7.33 -7.72 6.82
CA LYS A 2 6.94 -6.95 8.01
C LYS A 2 5.95 -5.87 7.59
N GLU A 3 4.83 -5.76 8.28
CA GLU A 3 3.81 -4.75 7.99
C GLU A 3 3.88 -3.58 8.98
N ARG A 4 4.02 -2.35 8.48
CA ARG A 4 3.85 -1.13 9.29
C ARG A 4 2.38 -0.76 9.45
N TYR A 5 1.59 -1.01 8.42
CA TYR A 5 0.15 -0.77 8.41
C TYR A 5 -0.58 -2.10 8.30
N ASN A 6 -1.63 -2.34 9.07
CA ASN A 6 -2.48 -3.50 8.84
C ASN A 6 -3.44 -3.25 7.65
N ALA A 7 -4.10 -4.31 7.18
CA ALA A 7 -5.04 -4.22 6.07
C ALA A 7 -6.20 -3.23 6.32
N GLU A 8 -6.72 -3.15 7.55
CA GLU A 8 -7.81 -2.25 7.91
C GLU A 8 -7.38 -0.77 7.78
N GLN A 9 -6.16 -0.43 8.21
CA GLN A 9 -5.60 0.92 8.10
C GLN A 9 -5.43 1.33 6.64
N ILE A 10 -4.92 0.44 5.78
CA ILE A 10 -4.76 0.73 4.35
C ILE A 10 -6.13 0.88 3.68
N SER A 11 -7.08 -0.01 3.95
CA SER A 11 -8.45 0.08 3.41
C SER A 11 -9.12 1.39 3.83
N LYS A 12 -8.96 1.81 5.08
CA LYS A 12 -9.50 3.08 5.57
C LYS A 12 -8.94 4.30 4.83
N VAL A 13 -7.67 4.28 4.47
CA VAL A 13 -7.06 5.34 3.63
C VAL A 13 -7.65 5.30 2.22
N ILE A 14 -7.73 4.12 1.60
CA ILE A 14 -8.28 3.95 0.24
C ILE A 14 -9.73 4.44 0.17
N ASP A 15 -10.58 4.04 1.12
CA ASP A 15 -12.00 4.38 1.12
C ASP A 15 -12.22 5.90 1.19
N GLN A 16 -11.52 6.59 2.09
CA GLN A 16 -11.59 8.04 2.20
C GLN A 16 -11.05 8.74 0.95
N ALA A 17 -9.91 8.27 0.42
CA ALA A 17 -9.33 8.78 -0.81
C ALA A 17 -10.28 8.67 -2.02
N LEU A 18 -11.01 7.55 -2.14
CA LEU A 18 -12.01 7.35 -3.18
C LEU A 18 -13.25 8.25 -3.00
N ILE A 19 -13.74 8.41 -1.78
CA ILE A 19 -14.90 9.28 -1.47
C ILE A 19 -14.62 10.74 -1.85
N TYR A 20 -13.41 11.22 -1.53
CA TYR A 20 -13.03 12.62 -1.71
C TYR A 20 -12.19 12.87 -2.97
N GLN A 21 -12.11 11.89 -3.89
CA GLN A 21 -11.39 11.98 -5.17
C GLN A 21 -9.89 12.30 -5.06
N CYS A 22 -9.28 12.14 -3.88
CA CYS A 22 -7.83 12.28 -3.70
C CYS A 22 -7.16 10.96 -4.04
N ALA A 23 -6.82 10.75 -5.32
CA ALA A 23 -6.38 9.44 -5.80
C ALA A 23 -5.04 8.97 -5.22
N CYS A 24 -4.14 9.88 -4.84
CA CYS A 24 -2.73 9.54 -4.56
C CYS A 24 -2.55 8.53 -3.39
N PRO A 25 -3.11 8.74 -2.18
CA PRO A 25 -2.99 7.76 -1.10
C PRO A 25 -3.65 6.41 -1.44
N ALA A 26 -4.76 6.42 -2.17
CA ALA A 26 -5.42 5.19 -2.61
C ALA A 26 -4.54 4.37 -3.57
N GLN A 27 -3.83 5.02 -4.51
CA GLN A 27 -2.94 4.32 -5.44
C GLN A 27 -1.77 3.65 -4.70
N VAL A 28 -1.16 4.35 -3.73
CA VAL A 28 -0.09 3.77 -2.92
C VAL A 28 -0.61 2.61 -2.06
N GLY A 29 -1.79 2.75 -1.44
CA GLY A 29 -2.43 1.67 -0.69
C GLY A 29 -2.69 0.41 -1.51
N LYS A 30 -3.15 0.57 -2.77
CA LYS A 30 -3.34 -0.55 -3.70
C LYS A 30 -2.03 -1.24 -4.06
N ALA A 31 -0.98 -0.47 -4.35
CA ALA A 31 0.34 -1.03 -4.63
C ALA A 31 0.89 -1.84 -3.44
N ILE A 32 0.65 -1.38 -2.19
CA ILE A 32 1.01 -2.14 -0.99
C ILE A 32 0.27 -3.48 -0.93
N PHE A 33 -1.02 -3.53 -1.25
CA PHE A 33 -1.78 -4.79 -1.30
C PHE A 33 -1.26 -5.73 -2.40
N GLU A 34 -1.05 -5.22 -3.61
CA GLU A 34 -0.51 -6.02 -4.72
C GLU A 34 0.86 -6.63 -4.38
N LEU A 35 1.71 -5.90 -3.66
CA LEU A 35 3.01 -6.41 -3.22
C LEU A 35 2.91 -7.52 -2.16
N ARG A 36 1.92 -7.42 -1.25
CA ARG A 36 1.62 -8.48 -0.27
C ARG A 36 1.13 -9.74 -0.96
N GLU A 37 0.16 -9.60 -1.87
CA GLU A 37 -0.36 -10.71 -2.66
C GLU A 37 0.74 -11.38 -3.49
N LEU A 38 1.61 -10.58 -4.12
CA LEU A 38 2.76 -11.10 -4.85
C LEU A 38 3.69 -11.90 -3.93
N PHE A 39 4.07 -11.35 -2.77
CA PHE A 39 4.93 -12.04 -1.82
C PHE A 39 4.35 -13.36 -1.35
N ASP A 40 3.08 -13.37 -0.92
CA ASP A 40 2.39 -14.56 -0.44
C ASP A 40 2.30 -15.62 -1.53
N TYR A 41 1.98 -15.21 -2.76
CA TYR A 41 1.99 -16.11 -3.92
C TYR A 41 3.37 -16.75 -4.11
N GLN A 42 4.45 -15.96 -4.08
CA GLN A 42 5.80 -16.49 -4.28
C GLN A 42 6.23 -17.44 -3.15
N ILE A 43 5.93 -17.12 -1.89
CA ILE A 43 6.27 -18.00 -0.75
C ILE A 43 5.50 -19.32 -0.82
N ASN A 44 4.22 -19.27 -1.17
CA ASN A 44 3.41 -20.47 -1.34
C ASN A 44 3.90 -21.33 -2.53
N CYS A 45 4.23 -20.69 -3.65
CA CYS A 45 4.72 -21.36 -4.85
C CYS A 45 6.12 -21.97 -4.66
N ALA A 46 6.99 -21.33 -3.86
CA ALA A 46 8.33 -21.83 -3.54
C ALA A 46 8.34 -23.14 -2.72
N ASN A 47 7.22 -23.48 -2.06
CA ASN A 47 7.09 -24.71 -1.29
C ASN A 47 6.73 -25.93 -2.15
N ASP A 48 6.41 -25.72 -3.43
CA ASP A 48 6.18 -26.79 -4.40
C ASP A 48 7.52 -27.29 -4.98
N SER A 49 7.75 -28.61 -4.89
CA SER A 49 8.98 -29.25 -5.34
C SER A 49 9.22 -29.20 -6.84
N GLU A 50 8.19 -28.94 -7.66
CA GLU A 50 8.33 -28.85 -9.11
C GLU A 50 8.89 -27.49 -9.56
N ASN A 51 8.92 -26.50 -8.67
CA ASN A 51 9.28 -25.13 -8.99
C ASN A 51 10.73 -24.77 -8.65
N ASN A 52 11.30 -23.82 -9.41
CA ASN A 52 12.63 -23.30 -9.10
C ASN A 52 12.54 -22.32 -7.92
N ALA A 53 12.81 -22.81 -6.71
CA ALA A 53 12.77 -22.03 -5.48
C ALA A 53 13.61 -20.73 -5.52
N LEU A 54 14.68 -20.66 -6.32
CA LEU A 54 15.50 -19.44 -6.44
C LEU A 54 14.73 -18.31 -7.13
N VAL A 55 13.92 -18.62 -8.15
CA VAL A 55 13.07 -17.63 -8.84
C VAL A 55 12.10 -17.01 -7.85
N HIS A 56 11.35 -17.85 -7.15
CA HIS A 56 10.34 -17.40 -6.20
C HIS A 56 10.92 -16.61 -5.03
N LYS A 57 12.05 -17.07 -4.46
CA LYS A 57 12.75 -16.33 -3.40
C LYS A 57 13.27 -14.97 -3.87
N THR A 58 13.75 -14.88 -5.12
CA THR A 58 14.21 -13.61 -5.70
C THR A 58 13.06 -12.61 -5.84
N ILE A 59 11.92 -13.06 -6.36
CA ILE A 59 10.73 -12.21 -6.52
C ILE A 59 10.18 -11.82 -5.13
N ALA A 60 10.08 -12.75 -4.19
CA ALA A 60 9.63 -12.47 -2.83
C ALA A 60 10.50 -11.42 -2.14
N ALA A 61 11.82 -11.52 -2.25
CA ALA A 61 12.75 -10.53 -1.68
C ALA A 61 12.58 -9.14 -2.30
N ALA A 62 12.36 -9.07 -3.63
CA ALA A 62 12.09 -7.81 -4.32
C ALA A 62 10.74 -7.21 -3.93
N ALA A 63 9.70 -8.04 -3.77
CA ALA A 63 8.38 -7.61 -3.32
C ALA A 63 8.43 -7.06 -1.89
N GLU A 64 9.15 -7.73 -0.98
CA GLU A 64 9.38 -7.25 0.39
C GLU A 64 10.12 -5.92 0.43
N SER A 65 11.21 -5.78 -0.32
CA SER A 65 11.96 -4.51 -0.38
C SER A 65 11.11 -3.36 -0.95
N SER A 66 10.31 -3.64 -1.98
CA SER A 66 9.43 -2.64 -2.59
C SER A 66 8.26 -2.27 -1.67
N HIS A 67 7.75 -3.24 -0.90
CA HIS A 67 6.69 -3.04 0.07
C HIS A 67 7.13 -2.05 1.17
N GLU A 68 8.35 -2.21 1.70
CA GLU A 68 8.90 -1.28 2.69
C GLU A 68 9.00 0.16 2.15
N ILE A 69 9.42 0.31 0.88
CA ILE A 69 9.50 1.62 0.21
C ILE A 69 8.10 2.23 0.06
N MET A 70 7.10 1.44 -0.32
CA MET A 70 5.72 1.92 -0.48
C MET A 70 5.06 2.27 0.87
N GLU A 71 5.34 1.53 1.94
CA GLU A 71 4.86 1.90 3.28
C GLU A 71 5.51 3.19 3.79
N GLU A 72 6.79 3.42 3.49
CA GLU A 72 7.42 4.72 3.78
C GLU A 72 6.84 5.85 2.92
N CYS A 73 6.59 5.60 1.63
CA CYS A 73 5.91 6.54 0.74
C CYS A 73 4.53 6.92 1.30
N LEU A 74 3.72 5.94 1.71
CA LEU A 74 2.40 6.17 2.30
C LEU A 74 2.49 7.05 3.54
N LYS A 75 3.41 6.75 4.45
CA LYS A 75 3.66 7.58 5.64
C LYS A 75 3.95 9.04 5.28
N GLN A 76 4.82 9.26 4.31
CA GLN A 76 5.25 10.61 3.90
C GLN A 76 4.11 11.38 3.24
N ILE A 77 3.36 10.77 2.33
CA ILE A 77 2.24 11.48 1.68
C ILE A 77 1.10 11.76 2.67
N LEU A 78 0.84 10.86 3.62
CA LEU A 78 -0.14 11.12 4.69
C LEU A 78 0.30 12.30 5.58
N ASP A 79 1.59 12.43 5.87
CA ASP A 79 2.15 13.57 6.60
C ASP A 79 2.04 14.88 5.80
N ILE A 80 2.44 14.86 4.52
CA ILE A 80 2.35 16.01 3.61
C ILE A 80 0.91 16.51 3.48
N GLU A 81 -0.03 15.59 3.35
CA GLU A 81 -1.46 15.89 3.22
C GLU A 81 -2.13 16.27 4.55
N GLY A 82 -1.45 16.06 5.69
CA GLY A 82 -1.96 16.40 7.02
C GLY A 82 -2.98 15.41 7.58
N TRP A 83 -2.90 14.14 7.21
CA TRP A 83 -3.74 13.08 7.78
C TRP A 83 -3.42 12.85 9.25
N ASN A 84 -4.46 12.58 10.04
CA ASN A 84 -4.27 12.03 11.38
C ASN A 84 -3.84 10.57 11.24
N GLN A 85 -2.56 10.27 11.46
CA GLN A 85 -2.00 8.93 11.31
C GLN A 85 -2.25 8.00 12.51
N ALA A 86 -2.78 8.51 13.63
CA ALA A 86 -3.22 7.65 14.73
C ALA A 86 -4.52 6.92 14.35
N ASP A 87 -5.43 7.63 13.69
CA ASP A 87 -6.76 7.13 13.34
C ASP A 87 -6.96 6.94 11.82
N PHE A 88 -5.97 7.26 10.99
CA PHE A 88 -6.04 7.28 9.52
C PHE A 88 -7.24 8.09 9.01
N VAL A 89 -7.40 9.32 9.49
CA VAL A 89 -8.50 10.21 9.11
C VAL A 89 -8.00 11.32 8.20
N MET A 90 -8.66 11.49 7.05
CA MET A 90 -8.39 12.55 6.09
C MET A 90 -8.76 13.92 6.68
N PRO A 91 -7.92 14.96 6.52
CA PRO A 91 -8.23 16.29 7.01
C PRO A 91 -9.36 16.94 6.21
N GLU A 92 -10.13 17.80 6.89
CA GLU A 92 -11.26 18.53 6.30
C GLU A 92 -10.87 19.37 5.06
N SER A 93 -9.62 19.85 5.02
CA SER A 93 -9.08 20.63 3.89
C SER A 93 -9.11 19.89 2.56
N LEU A 94 -9.02 18.55 2.59
CA LEU A 94 -9.01 17.70 1.39
C LEU A 94 -10.40 17.22 0.98
N LYS A 95 -11.38 17.24 1.89
CA LYS A 95 -12.75 16.79 1.60
C LYS A 95 -13.48 17.64 0.56
N ASN A 96 -13.05 18.89 0.37
CA ASN A 96 -13.63 19.84 -0.58
C ASN A 96 -12.80 20.00 -1.87
N HIS A 97 -11.68 19.29 -2.00
CA HIS A 97 -10.87 19.30 -3.22
C HIS A 97 -11.54 18.45 -4.30
N LYS A 98 -12.56 19.00 -4.97
CA LYS A 98 -12.94 18.49 -6.29
C LYS A 98 -11.73 18.69 -7.19
N PHE A 99 -11.07 17.61 -7.57
CA PHE A 99 -10.04 17.61 -8.61
C PHE A 99 -10.59 18.40 -9.81
N LYS A 100 -10.08 19.60 -10.06
CA LYS A 100 -10.23 20.24 -11.37
C LYS A 100 -9.31 19.46 -12.30
N LEU A 101 -9.90 18.53 -13.06
CA LEU A 101 -9.27 18.04 -14.29
C LEU A 101 -8.94 19.28 -15.13
N LEU A 102 -7.65 19.59 -15.26
CA LEU A 102 -7.12 20.50 -16.28
C LEU A 102 -7.05 19.73 -17.60
#